data_AF-K2F2F4-F1
#
_entry.id   AF-K2F2F4-F1
#
_cell.length_a   1.000
_cell.length_b   1.000
_cell.length_c   1.000
_cell.angle_alpha   90.00
_cell.angle_beta   90.00
_cell.angle_gamma   90.00
#
_symmetry.space_group_name_H-M   'P 1'
#
loop_
_entity.id
_entity.type
_entity.pdbx_description
1 polymer ?
#
loop_
_entity_poly.entity_id
_entity_poly.type
_entity_poly.pdbx_seq_one_letter_code
_entity_poly.pdbx_strand_id
1 'polypeptide(L)'
;MSILDAFKKKTDDKKSKDPMDPQNMGMLQRMAMKKLQKMSPEEREKLMKKVMTPDNIQKNKADILKTLEQMKKTGQMNDHQIFEAKKRLGLL
;
A
#
# COMPACT_ATOMS: atom_id res chain seq x y z
N MET A 1 -25.86 30.76 23.26
CA MET A 1 -25.25 29.67 22.46
C MET A 1 -23.80 29.54 22.90
N SER A 2 -23.41 28.35 23.31
CA SER A 2 -22.28 28.14 24.22
C SER A 2 -20.95 28.15 23.47
N ILE A 3 -19.89 28.67 24.09
CA ILE A 3 -18.50 28.66 23.58
C ILE A 3 -18.02 27.22 23.27
N LEU A 4 -18.71 26.20 23.78
CA LEU A 4 -18.52 24.79 23.46
C LEU A 4 -18.79 24.43 21.98
N ASP A 5 -19.69 25.14 21.28
CA ASP A 5 -20.05 24.81 19.90
C ASP A 5 -18.94 25.19 18.89
N ALA A 6 -18.08 26.15 19.24
CA ALA A 6 -16.94 26.55 18.42
C ALA A 6 -15.76 25.57 18.51
N PHE A 7 -15.67 24.79 19.60
CA PHE A 7 -14.56 23.84 19.81
C PHE A 7 -14.84 22.44 19.26
N LYS A 8 -16.10 22.12 18.94
CA LYS A 8 -16.51 20.79 18.45
C LYS A 8 -16.38 20.62 16.92
N LYS A 9 -16.08 21.68 16.16
CA LYS A 9 -16.02 21.67 14.68
C LYS A 9 -14.60 21.59 14.10
N LYS A 10 -13.63 21.02 14.84
CA LYS A 10 -12.23 20.86 14.36
C LYS A 10 -11.68 19.44 14.52
N THR A 11 -12.52 18.40 14.52
CA THR A 11 -12.06 17.02 14.70
C THR A 11 -12.50 16.00 13.65
N ASP A 12 -13.27 16.40 12.63
CA ASP A 12 -13.90 15.41 11.72
C ASP A 12 -13.59 15.60 10.22
N ASP A 13 -12.43 16.16 9.86
CA ASP A 13 -12.00 16.26 8.44
C ASP A 13 -10.60 15.71 8.18
N LYS A 14 -10.13 14.77 9.01
CA LYS A 14 -9.11 13.81 8.58
C LYS A 14 -9.80 12.71 7.79
N LYS A 15 -10.40 13.04 6.64
CA LYS A 15 -10.54 12.05 5.57
C LYS A 15 -9.15 11.47 5.37
N SER A 16 -8.96 10.20 5.71
CA SER A 16 -7.83 9.43 5.24
C SER A 16 -7.84 9.57 3.73
N LYS A 17 -7.03 10.50 3.20
CA LYS A 17 -6.84 10.66 1.77
C LYS A 17 -6.20 9.36 1.33
N ASP A 18 -7.02 8.43 0.86
CA ASP A 18 -6.56 7.16 0.35
C ASP A 18 -5.50 7.50 -0.72
N PRO A 19 -4.23 7.12 -0.52
CA PRO A 19 -3.18 7.40 -1.48
C PRO A 19 -3.43 6.70 -2.83
N MET A 20 -4.39 5.76 -2.87
CA MET A 20 -4.88 5.12 -4.09
C MET A 20 -6.08 5.83 -4.73
N ASP A 21 -6.64 6.87 -4.10
CA ASP A 21 -7.70 7.68 -4.72
C ASP A 21 -7.11 8.49 -5.89
N PRO A 22 -7.64 8.34 -7.12
CA PRO A 22 -7.19 9.12 -8.27
C PRO A 22 -7.14 10.62 -7.99
N GLN A 23 -8.04 11.15 -7.15
CA GLN A 23 -8.10 12.57 -6.78
C GLN A 23 -6.88 13.03 -5.99
N ASN A 24 -6.26 12.15 -5.21
CA ASN A 24 -5.09 12.43 -4.38
C ASN A 24 -3.75 12.17 -5.12
N MET A 25 -3.78 11.58 -6.32
CA MET A 25 -2.58 11.29 -7.11
C MET A 25 -2.11 12.50 -7.92
N GLY A 26 -0.82 12.78 -7.88
CA GLY A 26 -0.17 13.74 -8.78
C GLY A 26 -0.30 13.33 -10.25
N MET A 27 -0.22 14.28 -11.17
CA MET A 27 -0.37 14.02 -12.62
C MET A 27 0.58 12.91 -13.11
N LEU A 28 1.82 12.89 -12.62
CA LEU A 28 2.81 11.85 -12.93
C LEU A 28 2.37 10.46 -12.45
N GLN A 29 1.87 10.36 -11.22
CA GLN A 29 1.39 9.11 -10.64
C GLN A 29 0.16 8.57 -11.38
N ARG A 30 -0.77 9.46 -11.78
CA ARG A 30 -1.92 9.09 -12.64
C ARG A 30 -1.47 8.54 -13.99
N MET A 31 -0.46 9.16 -14.60
CA MET A 31 0.09 8.69 -15.88
C MET A 31 0.79 7.34 -15.73
N ALA A 32 1.54 7.13 -14.64
CA ALA A 32 2.15 5.84 -14.33
C ALA A 32 1.10 4.73 -14.12
N MET A 33 0.04 5.01 -13.35
CA MET A 33 -1.09 4.09 -13.15
C MET A 33 -1.79 3.77 -14.48
N LYS A 34 -2.05 4.76 -15.34
CA LYS A 34 -2.62 4.53 -16.67
C LYS A 34 -1.70 3.67 -17.55
N LYS A 35 -0.38 3.86 -17.48
CA LYS A 35 0.58 2.99 -18.20
C LYS A 35 0.57 1.57 -17.66
N LEU A 36 0.55 1.38 -16.34
CA LEU A 36 0.41 0.05 -15.72
C LEU A 36 -0.89 -0.62 -16.14
N GLN A 37 -2.00 0.11 -16.17
CA GLN A 37 -3.30 -0.39 -16.62
C GLN A 37 -3.31 -0.77 -18.11
N LYS A 38 -2.51 -0.09 -18.94
CA LYS A 38 -2.38 -0.38 -20.38
C LYS A 38 -1.33 -1.43 -20.74
N MET A 39 -0.43 -1.79 -19.82
CA MET A 39 0.53 -2.88 -20.03
C MET A 39 -0.17 -4.22 -20.21
N SER A 40 0.38 -5.08 -21.07
CA SER A 40 -0.07 -6.45 -21.23
C SER A 40 0.20 -7.27 -19.94
N PRO A 41 -0.50 -8.41 -19.74
CA PRO A 41 -0.21 -9.30 -18.61
C PRO A 41 1.26 -9.71 -18.52
N GLU A 42 1.89 -9.97 -19.67
CA GLU A 42 3.32 -10.33 -19.75
C GLU A 42 4.24 -9.20 -19.29
N GLU A 43 3.95 -7.96 -19.69
CA GLU A 43 4.74 -6.79 -19.28
C GLU A 43 4.59 -6.49 -17.79
N ARG A 44 3.36 -6.64 -17.26
CA ARG A 44 3.13 -6.54 -15.82
C ARG A 44 3.87 -7.61 -15.06
N GLU A 45 3.87 -8.86 -15.55
CA GLU A 45 4.61 -9.95 -14.92
C GLU A 45 6.12 -9.67 -14.90
N LYS A 46 6.68 -9.20 -16.02
CA LYS A 46 8.10 -8.77 -16.09
C LYS A 46 8.40 -7.65 -15.10
N LEU A 47 7.51 -6.67 -14.97
CA LEU A 47 7.67 -5.58 -14.00
C LEU A 47 7.62 -6.11 -12.57
N MET A 48 6.64 -6.96 -12.24
CA MET A 48 6.51 -7.56 -10.91
C MET A 48 7.75 -8.39 -10.57
N LYS A 49 8.26 -9.19 -11.51
CA LYS A 49 9.53 -9.94 -11.35
C LYS A 49 10.71 -9.01 -11.07
N LYS A 50 10.79 -7.86 -11.75
CA LYS A 50 11.86 -6.86 -11.52
C LYS A 50 11.77 -6.22 -10.14
N VAL A 51 10.55 -5.93 -9.68
CA VAL A 51 10.31 -5.32 -8.35
C VAL A 51 10.51 -6.34 -7.23
N MET A 52 10.11 -7.60 -7.44
CA MET A 52 10.29 -8.71 -6.50
C MET A 52 11.68 -9.37 -6.59
N THR A 53 12.70 -8.61 -6.96
CA THR A 53 14.08 -9.09 -6.89
C THR A 53 14.56 -9.10 -5.44
N PRO A 54 15.45 -10.03 -5.05
CA PRO A 54 15.97 -10.12 -3.68
C PRO A 54 16.55 -8.79 -3.18
N ASP A 55 17.30 -8.09 -4.02
CA ASP A 55 17.90 -6.79 -3.69
C ASP A 55 16.84 -5.72 -3.33
N ASN A 56 15.76 -5.65 -4.11
CA ASN A 56 14.68 -4.70 -3.86
C ASN A 56 13.84 -5.10 -2.64
N ILE A 57 13.64 -6.40 -2.42
CA ILE A 57 12.94 -6.90 -1.25
C ILE A 57 13.75 -6.60 0.02
N GLN A 58 15.08 -6.78 -0.01
CA GLN A 58 15.94 -6.44 1.12
C GLN A 58 15.94 -4.93 1.41
N LYS A 59 16.06 -4.09 0.37
CA LYS A 59 15.99 -2.63 0.51
C LYS A 59 14.68 -2.16 1.14
N ASN A 60 13.56 -2.79 0.80
CA ASN A 60 12.23 -2.44 1.30
C ASN A 60 11.72 -3.38 2.39
N LYS A 61 12.59 -4.18 3.01
CA LYS A 61 12.22 -5.26 3.95
C LYS A 61 11.34 -4.76 5.09
N ALA A 62 11.72 -3.64 5.70
CA ALA A 62 10.99 -3.06 6.84
C ALA A 62 9.55 -2.69 6.45
N ASP A 63 9.37 -2.06 5.29
CA ASP A 63 8.06 -1.65 4.80
C ASP A 63 7.21 -2.86 4.42
N ILE A 64 7.79 -3.85 3.75
CA ILE A 64 7.10 -5.10 3.39
C ILE A 64 6.61 -5.84 4.64
N LEU A 65 7.47 -5.97 5.67
CA LEU A 65 7.10 -6.60 6.93
C LEU A 65 5.98 -5.84 7.64
N LYS A 66 6.06 -4.50 7.67
CA LYS A 66 5.03 -3.65 8.26
C LYS A 66 3.69 -3.79 7.53
N THR A 67 3.70 -3.86 6.20
CA THR A 67 2.49 -4.10 5.40
C THR A 67 1.90 -5.48 5.70
N LEU A 68 2.71 -6.53 5.73
CA LEU A 68 2.25 -7.88 6.08
C LEU A 68 1.63 -7.90 7.49
N GLU A 69 2.26 -7.25 8.47
CA GLU A 69 1.68 -7.13 9.82
C GLU A 69 0.37 -6.34 9.86
N GLN A 70 0.25 -5.28 9.06
CA GLN A 70 -1.01 -4.56 8.92
C GLN A 70 -2.10 -5.46 8.34
N MET A 71 -1.79 -6.23 7.30
CA MET A 71 -2.74 -7.18 6.69
C MET A 71 -3.17 -8.26 7.68
N LYS A 72 -2.24 -8.73 8.54
CA LYS A 72 -2.59 -9.60 9.67
C LYS A 72 -3.56 -8.91 10.63
N LYS A 73 -3.23 -7.70 11.07
CA LYS A 73 -4.03 -6.93 12.04
C LYS A 73 -5.44 -6.61 11.52
N THR A 74 -5.58 -6.36 10.22
CA THR A 74 -6.88 -6.10 9.57
C THR A 74 -7.65 -7.38 9.22
N GLY A 75 -7.10 -8.57 9.52
CA GLY A 75 -7.73 -9.85 9.20
C GLY A 75 -7.75 -10.21 7.71
N GLN A 76 -7.00 -9.48 6.87
CA GLN A 76 -6.87 -9.80 5.44
C GLN A 76 -6.02 -11.06 5.22
N MET A 77 -5.13 -11.38 6.16
CA MET A 77 -4.29 -12.57 6.12
C MET A 77 -4.19 -13.22 7.51
N ASN A 78 -4.20 -14.54 7.55
CA ASN A 78 -3.93 -15.31 8.76
C ASN A 78 -2.41 -15.55 8.95
N ASP A 79 -2.04 -16.07 10.12
CA ASP A 79 -0.62 -16.30 10.47
C ASP A 79 0.11 -17.22 9.50
N HIS A 80 -0.56 -18.26 9.02
CA HIS A 80 0.01 -19.19 8.07
C HIS A 80 0.27 -18.52 6.71
N GLN A 81 -0.67 -17.70 6.24
CA GLN A 81 -0.54 -16.94 4.99
C GLN A 81 0.57 -15.89 5.08
N ILE A 82 0.72 -15.23 6.23
CA ILE A 82 1.81 -14.28 6.48
C ILE A 82 3.16 -15.00 6.48
N PHE A 83 3.26 -16.14 7.14
CA PHE A 83 4.47 -16.95 7.19
C PHE A 83 4.90 -17.39 5.78
N GLU A 84 3.97 -17.95 5.00
CA GLU A 84 4.23 -18.36 3.62
C GLU A 84 4.62 -17.17 2.73
N ALA A 85 3.99 -16.01 2.91
CA ALA A 85 4.36 -14.79 2.18
C ALA A 85 5.78 -14.34 2.53
N LYS A 86 6.14 -14.29 3.82
CA LYS A 86 7.51 -13.96 4.25
C LYS A 86 8.54 -14.94 3.69
N LYS A 87 8.22 -16.25 3.68
CA LYS A 87 9.06 -17.30 3.10
C LYS A 87 9.32 -17.07 1.61
N ARG A 88 8.26 -16.84 0.82
CA ARG A 88 8.36 -16.60 -0.63
C ARG A 88 9.15 -15.36 -0.98
N LEU A 89 9.11 -14.36 -0.11
CA LEU A 89 9.86 -13.11 -0.26
C LEU A 89 11.29 -13.20 0.28
N GLY A 90 11.71 -14.34 0.87
CA GLY A 90 13.05 -14.46 1.47
C GLY A 90 13.24 -13.55 2.69
N LEU A 91 12.15 -13.29 3.43
CA LEU A 91 12.11 -12.40 4.59
C LEU A 91 12.05 -13.14 5.94
N LEU A 92 12.12 -14.48 5.90
CA LEU A 92 12.29 -15.34 7.07
C LEU A 92 13.76 -15.46 7.47
#